data_AF-A0A7V1TVR7-F1
#
_entry.id   AF-A0A7V1TVR7-F1
#
_cell.length_a   1.000
_cell.length_b   1.000
_cell.length_c   1.000
_cell.angle_alpha   90.00
_cell.angle_beta   90.00
_cell.angle_gamma   90.00
#
_symmetry.space_group_name_H-M   'P 1'
#
loop_
_entity.id
_entity.type
_entity.pdbx_description
1 polymer ?
#
loop_
_entity_poly.entity_id
_entity_poly.type
_entity_poly.pdbx_seq_one_letter_code
_entity_poly.pdbx_strand_id
1 'polypeptide(L)'
;MPVNIYRRENLPMYADILAHVKYSDNGEWKIHPLQEHLHATATRAGEFAAAFGNRDWAELLGYWHDLGKFHPEWQRYLRRKSGYDEEN
;
A
#
# COMPACT_ATOMS: atom_id res chain seq x y z
N MET A 1 9.03 12.16 -21.22
CA MET A 1 7.91 12.96 -20.69
C MET A 1 8.43 13.78 -19.52
N PRO A 2 7.93 15.00 -19.23
CA PRO A 2 8.57 15.85 -18.23
C PRO A 2 8.38 15.28 -16.81
N VAL A 3 9.49 15.22 -16.09
CA VAL A 3 9.65 14.61 -14.77
C VAL A 3 8.94 15.46 -13.72
N ASN A 4 8.04 14.85 -12.93
CA ASN A 4 7.27 15.57 -11.91
C ASN A 4 7.98 15.52 -10.55
N ILE A 5 9.07 16.28 -10.46
CA ILE A 5 9.85 16.51 -9.23
C ILE A 5 9.05 17.22 -8.12
N TYR A 6 7.85 17.73 -8.42
CA TYR A 6 7.03 18.50 -7.48
C TYR A 6 6.14 17.65 -6.55
N ARG A 7 6.08 16.32 -6.70
CA ARG A 7 5.13 15.49 -5.94
C ARG A 7 5.59 15.14 -4.50
N ARG A 8 6.88 15.32 -4.15
CA ARG A 8 7.39 14.96 -2.82
C ARG A 8 7.08 15.98 -1.71
N GLU A 9 6.70 17.22 -2.04
CA GLU A 9 6.69 18.31 -1.05
C GLU A 9 5.47 18.33 -0.12
N ASN A 10 4.41 17.56 -0.39
CA ASN A 10 3.14 17.64 0.37
C ASN A 10 2.50 16.28 0.71
N LEU A 11 3.23 15.17 0.59
CA LEU A 11 2.71 13.86 1.00
C LEU A 11 3.13 13.59 2.46
N PRO A 12 2.22 13.12 3.34
CA PRO A 12 2.60 12.72 4.69
C PRO A 12 3.69 11.65 4.60
N MET A 13 4.66 11.68 5.53
CA MET A 13 5.84 10.78 5.57
C MET A 13 5.52 9.28 5.35
N TYR A 14 4.28 8.85 5.64
CA TYR A 14 3.82 7.47 5.47
C TYR A 14 3.35 7.10 4.05
N ALA A 15 3.18 8.08 3.15
CA ALA A 15 2.78 7.85 1.77
C ALA A 15 3.89 7.22 0.90
N ASP A 16 5.11 7.13 1.43
CA ASP A 16 6.26 6.56 0.73
C ASP A 16 6.29 5.03 0.77
N ILE A 17 5.53 4.37 1.64
CA ILE A 17 5.45 2.90 1.68
C ILE A 17 4.16 2.45 1.02
N LEU A 18 4.28 1.79 -0.13
CA LEU A 18 3.17 1.43 -1.00
C LEU A 18 2.71 0.00 -0.70
N ALA A 19 1.41 -0.22 -0.46
CA ALA A 19 0.82 -1.55 -0.58
C ALA A 19 0.54 -1.90 -2.04
N HIS A 20 -0.03 -0.92 -2.76
CA HIS A 20 -0.37 -1.02 -4.17
C HIS A 20 -0.13 0.32 -4.87
N VAL A 21 0.27 0.26 -6.13
CA VAL A 21 0.33 1.41 -7.01
C VAL A 21 0.03 0.96 -8.44
N LYS A 22 -0.80 1.73 -9.15
CA LYS A 22 -1.14 1.44 -10.56
C LYS A 22 -1.38 2.73 -11.33
N TYR A 23 -0.98 2.74 -12.59
CA TYR A 23 -1.38 3.80 -13.52
C TYR A 23 -2.80 3.50 -14.00
N SER A 24 -3.68 4.50 -13.95
CA SER A 24 -5.06 4.36 -14.39
C SER A 24 -5.23 4.86 -15.82
N ASP A 25 -6.30 4.39 -16.47
CA ASP A 25 -6.64 4.76 -17.86
C ASP A 25 -6.86 6.27 -18.05
N ASN A 26 -7.14 6.99 -16.96
CA ASN A 26 -7.32 8.45 -16.93
C ASN A 26 -5.98 9.21 -16.90
N GLY A 27 -4.84 8.51 -16.99
CA GLY A 27 -3.52 9.13 -16.96
C GLY A 27 -3.02 9.47 -15.55
N GLU A 28 -3.67 8.96 -14.51
CA GLU A 28 -3.34 9.25 -13.11
C GLU A 28 -2.81 8.02 -12.36
N TRP A 29 -1.84 8.24 -11.48
CA TRP A 29 -1.38 7.23 -10.54
C TRP A 29 -2.36 7.06 -9.38
N LYS A 30 -2.84 5.83 -9.19
CA LYS A 30 -3.60 5.43 -8.00
C LYS A 30 -2.64 4.77 -7.01
N ILE A 31 -2.46 5.41 -5.87
CA ILE A 31 -1.58 4.98 -4.77
C ILE A 31 -2.45 4.48 -3.63
N HIS A 32 -2.10 3.32 -3.07
CA HIS A 32 -2.67 2.81 -1.82
C HIS A 32 -1.55 2.65 -0.79
N PRO A 33 -1.47 3.52 0.22
CA PRO A 33 -0.47 3.44 1.28
C PRO A 33 -0.57 2.12 2.05
N LEU A 34 0.58 1.57 2.45
CA LEU A 34 0.63 0.28 3.15
C LEU A 34 -0.11 0.31 4.49
N GLN A 35 0.04 1.39 5.25
CA GLN A 35 -0.64 1.52 6.55
C GLN A 35 -2.18 1.51 6.40
N GLU A 36 -2.71 2.24 5.42
CA GLU A 36 -4.15 2.28 5.14
C GLU A 36 -4.65 0.90 4.71
N HIS A 37 -3.90 0.23 3.82
CA HIS A 37 -4.20 -1.13 3.37
C HIS A 37 -4.25 -2.14 4.51
N LEU A 38 -3.25 -2.13 5.39
CA LEU A 38 -3.18 -3.06 6.53
C LEU A 38 -4.34 -2.81 7.50
N HIS A 39 -4.66 -1.55 7.79
CA HIS A 39 -5.79 -1.22 8.66
C HIS A 39 -7.13 -1.64 8.05
N ALA A 40 -7.40 -1.27 6.79
CA ALA A 40 -8.64 -1.64 6.11
C ALA A 40 -8.80 -3.16 5.95
N THR A 41 -7.70 -3.88 5.66
CA THR A 41 -7.68 -5.35 5.58
C THR A 41 -7.94 -5.98 6.93
N ALA A 42 -7.28 -5.51 8.00
CA ALA A 42 -7.50 -5.98 9.36
C ALA A 42 -8.96 -5.79 9.78
N THR A 43 -9.52 -4.60 9.62
CA THR A 43 -10.92 -4.31 9.97
C THR A 43 -11.89 -5.26 9.27
N ARG A 44 -11.74 -5.44 7.95
CA ARG A 44 -12.61 -6.35 7.16
C ARG A 44 -12.46 -7.80 7.58
N ALA A 45 -11.23 -8.26 7.82
CA ALA A 45 -10.97 -9.61 8.29
C ALA A 45 -11.63 -9.86 9.66
N GLY A 46 -11.51 -8.90 10.57
CA GLY A 46 -12.19 -8.89 11.86
C GLY A 46 -13.71 -8.97 11.75
N GLU A 47 -14.30 -8.13 10.90
CA GLU A 47 -15.74 -8.12 10.65
C GLU A 47 -16.26 -9.47 10.14
N PHE A 48 -15.54 -10.13 9.22
CA PHE A 48 -15.91 -11.45 8.74
C PHE A 48 -15.75 -12.54 9.81
N ALA A 49 -14.70 -12.48 10.62
CA ALA A 49 -14.42 -13.48 11.64
C ALA A 49 -15.25 -13.29 12.92
N ALA A 50 -15.87 -12.12 13.11
CA ALA A 50 -16.67 -11.80 14.29
C ALA A 50 -17.83 -12.79 14.50
N ALA A 51 -18.47 -13.26 13.42
CA ALA A 51 -19.54 -14.27 13.48
C ALA A 51 -19.08 -15.62 14.05
N PHE A 52 -17.76 -15.87 14.06
CA PHE A 52 -17.14 -17.09 14.58
C PHE A 52 -16.47 -16.87 15.95
N GLY A 53 -16.61 -15.69 16.55
CA GLY A 53 -15.95 -15.35 17.81
C GLY A 53 -14.44 -15.15 17.72
N ASN A 54 -13.88 -14.94 16.52
CA ASN A 54 -12.44 -14.85 16.27
C ASN A 54 -12.02 -13.52 15.60
N ARG A 55 -12.72 -12.43 15.94
CA ARG A 55 -12.49 -11.10 15.36
C ARG A 55 -11.04 -10.63 15.55
N ASP A 56 -10.54 -10.71 16.77
CA ASP A 56 -9.20 -10.29 17.19
C ASP A 56 -8.09 -11.02 16.43
N TRP A 57 -8.19 -12.34 16.33
CA TRP A 57 -7.25 -13.16 15.57
C TRP A 57 -7.22 -12.80 14.09
N ALA A 58 -8.38 -12.56 13.49
CA ALA A 58 -8.45 -12.17 12.08
C ALA A 58 -7.94 -10.75 11.83
N GLU A 59 -8.19 -9.80 12.75
CA GLU A 59 -7.60 -8.46 12.68
C GLU A 59 -6.06 -8.53 12.73
N LEU A 60 -5.49 -9.31 13.65
CA LEU A 60 -4.05 -9.53 13.75
C LEU A 60 -3.47 -10.11 12.45
N LEU A 61 -4.10 -11.14 11.88
CA LEU A 61 -3.67 -11.71 10.60
C LEU A 61 -3.76 -10.69 9.47
N GLY A 62 -4.80 -9.86 9.44
CA GLY A 62 -4.95 -8.79 8.47
C GLY A 62 -3.86 -7.72 8.59
N TYR A 63 -3.43 -7.37 9.79
CA TYR A 63 -2.27 -6.48 9.99
C TYR A 63 -0.96 -7.11 9.54
N TRP A 64 -0.80 -8.42 9.71
CA TRP A 64 0.48 -9.10 9.45
C TRP A 64 0.71 -9.52 8.02
N HIS A 65 -0.36 -9.80 7.26
CA HIS A 65 -0.27 -10.49 5.97
C HIS A 65 0.72 -9.85 4.97
N ASP A 66 0.84 -8.51 5.01
CA ASP A 66 1.64 -7.72 4.06
C ASP A 66 2.78 -6.95 4.74
N LEU A 67 3.16 -7.27 5.99
CA LEU A 67 4.26 -6.57 6.68
C LEU A 67 5.59 -6.67 5.91
N GLY A 68 5.81 -7.73 5.14
CA GLY A 68 6.98 -7.87 4.26
C GLY A 68 7.12 -6.71 3.26
N LYS A 69 6.03 -6.01 2.94
CA LYS A 69 6.06 -4.86 2.03
C LYS A 69 6.76 -3.63 2.60
N PHE A 70 7.01 -3.56 3.91
CA PHE A 70 7.90 -2.53 4.48
C PHE A 70 9.36 -2.69 4.05
N HIS A 71 9.76 -3.87 3.54
CA HIS A 71 11.13 -4.13 3.15
C HIS A 71 11.57 -3.23 1.97
N PRO A 72 12.71 -2.51 2.06
CA PRO A 72 13.15 -1.59 1.01
C PRO A 72 13.30 -2.23 -0.39
N GLU A 73 13.80 -3.46 -0.49
CA GLU A 73 13.90 -4.17 -1.77
C GLU A 73 12.52 -4.47 -2.37
N TRP A 74 11.52 -4.76 -1.52
CA TRP A 74 10.17 -4.98 -1.99
C TRP A 74 9.58 -3.69 -2.55
N GLN A 75 9.78 -2.56 -1.87
CA GLN A 75 9.34 -1.25 -2.37
C GLN A 75 9.99 -0.89 -3.70
N ARG A 76 11.31 -1.11 -3.85
CA ARG A 76 12.02 -0.93 -5.13
C ARG A 76 11.42 -1.82 -6.23
N TYR A 77 11.24 -3.10 -5.93
CA TYR A 77 10.63 -4.05 -6.87
C TYR A 77 9.24 -3.59 -7.32
N LEU A 78 8.39 -3.22 -6.36
CA LEU A 78 7.01 -2.78 -6.61
C LEU A 78 6.97 -1.54 -7.51
N ARG A 79 7.78 -0.51 -7.20
CA ARG A 79 7.86 0.74 -7.98
C ARG A 79 8.34 0.51 -9.41
N ARG A 80 9.38 -0.31 -9.58
CA ARG A 80 9.89 -0.67 -10.91
C ARG A 80 8.89 -1.48 -11.71
N LYS A 81 8.22 -2.45 -11.08
CA LYS A 81 7.26 -3.33 -11.78
C LYS A 81 5.95 -2.63 -12.14
N SER A 82 5.53 -1.65 -11.37
CA SER A 82 4.36 -0.84 -11.68
C SER A 82 4.64 0.28 -12.69
N GLY A 83 5.91 0.60 -12.94
CA GLY A 83 6.32 1.77 -13.71
C GLY A 83 6.22 3.09 -12.93
N TYR A 84 6.02 3.02 -11.60
CA TYR A 84 5.91 4.21 -10.75
C TYR A 84 7.25 4.93 -10.57
N ASP A 85 8.36 4.19 -10.67
CA ASP A 85 9.71 4.77 -10.85
C ASP A 85 10.07 4.78 -12.34
N GLU A 86 9.97 5.94 -12.99
CA GLU A 86 10.79 6.26 -14.16
C GLU A 86 11.95 7.16 -13.70
N GLU A 87 12.97 6.54 -13.09
CA GLU A 87 14.31 7.11 -12.96
C GLU A 87 15.28 6.26 -13.79
N ASN A 88 15.56 6.74 -15.00
CA ASN A 88 16.85 6.65 -15.68
C ASN A 88 17.01 7.92 -16.52
#